data_AF-A0A4Q8LC22-F1
#
_entry.id   AF-A0A4Q8LC22-F1
#
_cell.length_a   1.000
_cell.length_b   1.000
_cell.length_c   1.000
_cell.angle_alpha   90.00
_cell.angle_beta   90.00
_cell.angle_gamma   90.00
#
_symmetry.space_group_name_H-M   'P 1'
#
loop_
_entity.id
_entity.type
_entity.pdbx_description
1 polymer ?
#
loop_
_entity_poly.entity_id
_entity_poly.type
_entity_poly.pdbx_seq_one_letter_code
_entity_poly.pdbx_strand_id
1 'polypeptide(L)'
;MTSTLIPPMAAHVALAALLYVALTVARAPAVWGIGRARDGGNPFAQLEPRISANLSNQFEWPLFFHVACVLLLMQGTTGPLVVGLAWLFVAGRVLHSLVQIFIPNLRLRGLVFTVNFLAVLALWAVLVAPVVRLH
;
A
#
# COMPACT_ATOMS: atom_id res chain seq x y z
N MET A 1 -10.89 -20.94 13.28
CA MET A 1 -10.65 -20.49 11.89
C MET A 1 -9.81 -19.23 11.97
N THR A 2 -8.51 -19.32 11.70
CA THR A 2 -7.64 -18.14 11.65
C THR A 2 -7.99 -17.38 10.37
N SER A 3 -8.49 -16.15 10.49
CA SER A 3 -8.89 -15.33 9.33
C SER A 3 -7.67 -14.99 8.47
N THR A 4 -7.39 -15.77 7.43
CA THR A 4 -6.09 -15.75 6.73
C THR A 4 -5.84 -14.47 5.91
N LEU A 5 -6.88 -13.68 5.60
CA LEU A 5 -6.76 -12.43 4.83
C LEU A 5 -6.82 -11.16 5.69
N ILE A 6 -7.24 -11.25 6.96
CA ILE A 6 -7.25 -10.08 7.86
C ILE A 6 -5.82 -9.58 8.15
N PRO A 7 -4.83 -10.44 8.44
CA PRO A 7 -3.46 -9.99 8.68
C PRO A 7 -2.84 -9.17 7.54
N PRO A 8 -2.89 -9.56 6.25
CA PRO A 8 -2.37 -8.72 5.18
C PRO A 8 -3.17 -7.43 4.99
N MET A 9 -4.49 -7.42 5.19
CA MET A 9 -5.29 -6.18 5.20
C MET A 9 -4.83 -5.24 6.31
N ALA A 10 -4.68 -5.75 7.54
CA ALA A 10 -4.19 -4.98 8.68
C ALA A 10 -2.77 -4.45 8.47
N ALA A 11 -1.88 -5.24 7.85
CA ALA A 11 -0.53 -4.81 7.51
C ALA A 11 -0.53 -3.64 6.51
N HIS A 12 -1.41 -3.64 5.52
CA HIS A 12 -1.57 -2.50 4.61
C HIS A 12 -2.10 -1.25 5.33
N VAL A 13 -3.11 -1.41 6.20
CA VAL A 13 -3.62 -0.31 7.03
C VAL A 13 -2.52 0.26 7.93
N ALA A 14 -1.70 -0.60 8.54
CA ALA A 14 -0.56 -0.20 9.34
C ALA A 14 0.47 0.60 8.51
N LEU A 15 0.76 0.18 7.27
CA LEU A 15 1.60 0.95 6.36
C LEU A 15 1.02 2.35 6.09
N ALA A 16 -0.29 2.46 5.82
CA ALA A 16 -0.94 3.75 5.61
C ALA A 16 -0.86 4.64 6.86
N ALA A 17 -1.07 4.07 8.05
CA ALA A 17 -0.93 4.78 9.32
C ALA A 17 0.51 5.27 9.56
N LEU A 18 1.51 4.44 9.28
CA LEU A 18 2.93 4.83 9.35
C LEU A 18 3.24 6.00 8.40
N LEU A 19 2.66 6.00 7.20
CA LEU A 19 2.83 7.10 6.24
C LEU A 19 2.14 8.39 6.70
N TYR A 20 0.98 8.31 7.37
CA TYR A 20 0.37 9.48 8.01
C TYR A 20 1.29 10.05 9.09
N VAL A 21 1.84 9.21 9.98
CA VAL A 21 2.79 9.64 11.01
C VAL A 21 4.02 10.28 10.37
N ALA A 22 4.60 9.66 9.34
CA ALA A 22 5.75 10.19 8.61
C ALA A 22 5.45 11.56 7.98
N LEU A 23 4.26 11.73 7.38
CA LEU A 23 3.84 12.99 6.79
C LEU A 23 3.65 14.09 7.85
N THR A 24 3.06 13.75 9.00
CA THR A 24 2.93 14.66 10.14
C THR A 24 4.29 15.13 10.64
N VAL A 25 5.25 14.21 10.79
CA VAL A 25 6.63 14.54 11.18
C VAL A 25 7.29 15.44 10.14
N ALA A 26 7.17 15.12 8.84
CA ALA A 26 7.77 15.91 7.76
C ALA A 26 7.19 17.34 7.67
N ARG A 27 5.94 17.54 8.11
CA ARG A 27 5.26 18.85 8.13
C ARG A 27 5.51 19.64 9.42
N ALA A 28 5.95 19.00 10.49
CA ALA A 28 6.09 19.64 11.80
C ALA A 28 7.00 20.88 11.82
N PRO A 29 8.15 20.94 11.11
CA PRO A 29 8.99 22.14 11.08
C PRO A 29 8.31 23.33 10.40
N ALA A 30 7.52 23.06 9.36
CA ALA A 30 6.82 24.11 8.61
C ALA A 30 5.58 24.63 9.35
N VAL A 31 4.78 23.72 9.91
CA VAL A 31 3.48 24.03 10.53
C VAL A 31 3.60 24.48 11.99
N TRP A 32 4.42 23.78 12.80
CA TRP A 32 4.52 24.02 14.24
C TRP A 32 5.89 24.58 14.68
N GLY A 33 6.86 24.69 13.76
CA GLY A 33 8.21 25.13 14.08
C GLY A 33 9.07 24.09 14.81
N ILE A 34 8.52 22.91 15.11
CA ILE A 34 9.23 21.82 15.79
C ILE A 34 10.18 21.13 14.81
N GLY A 35 11.46 21.04 15.16
CA GLY A 35 12.46 20.36 14.33
C GLY A 35 12.96 21.18 13.13
N ARG A 36 12.81 22.51 13.15
CA ARG A 36 13.48 23.40 12.19
C ARG A 36 15.00 23.26 12.28
N ALA A 37 15.66 23.34 11.13
CA ALA A 37 17.11 23.41 11.05
C ALA A 37 17.63 24.74 11.63
N ARG A 38 18.95 24.84 11.86
CA ARG A 38 19.59 26.03 12.46
C ARG A 38 19.41 27.31 11.61
N ASP A 39 19.21 27.14 10.32
CA ASP A 39 18.91 28.21 9.35
C ASP A 39 17.41 28.55 9.28
N GLY A 40 16.56 27.89 10.09
CA GLY A 40 15.11 28.04 10.09
C GLY A 40 14.39 27.20 9.03
N GLY A 41 15.11 26.43 8.21
CA GLY A 41 14.54 25.61 7.14
C GLY A 41 13.84 24.33 7.64
N ASN A 42 13.04 23.73 6.75
CA ASN A 42 12.47 22.40 6.98
C ASN A 42 13.44 21.31 6.45
N PRO A 43 14.05 20.48 7.32
CA PRO A 43 14.96 19.42 6.89
C PRO A 43 14.29 18.35 5.99
N PHE A 44 12.96 18.25 6.01
CA PHE A 44 12.19 17.25 5.25
C PHE A 44 11.54 17.81 3.98
N ALA A 45 11.88 19.04 3.56
CA ALA A 45 11.21 19.71 2.43
C ALA A 45 11.19 18.90 1.13
N GLN A 46 12.23 18.10 0.85
CA GLN A 46 12.29 17.26 -0.36
C GLN A 46 11.51 15.94 -0.22
N LEU A 47 11.33 15.44 1.01
CA LEU A 47 10.65 14.17 1.29
C LEU A 47 9.14 14.36 1.46
N GLU A 48 8.70 15.46 2.06
CA GLU A 48 7.28 15.77 2.31
C GLU A 48 6.39 15.53 1.09
N PRO A 49 6.66 16.11 -0.11
CA PRO A 49 5.78 15.90 -1.25
C PRO A 49 5.79 14.46 -1.75
N ARG A 50 6.89 13.72 -1.57
CA ARG A 50 7.00 12.31 -1.96
C ARG A 50 6.22 11.40 -1.02
N ILE A 51 6.29 11.67 0.28
CA ILE A 51 5.49 10.97 1.31
C ILE A 51 4.01 11.24 1.06
N SER A 52 3.63 12.50 0.80
CA SER A 52 2.24 12.88 0.51
C SER A 52 1.71 12.15 -0.74
N ALA A 53 2.48 12.15 -1.83
CA ALA A 53 2.08 11.44 -3.05
C ALA A 53 1.99 9.92 -2.86
N ASN A 54 2.91 9.33 -2.08
CA ASN A 54 2.86 7.91 -1.77
C ASN A 54 1.64 7.55 -0.89
N LEU A 55 1.32 8.39 0.10
CA LEU A 55 0.16 8.21 0.97
C LEU A 55 -1.14 8.26 0.16
N SER A 56 -1.31 9.26 -0.72
CA SER A 56 -2.49 9.33 -1.61
C SER A 56 -2.64 8.05 -2.45
N ASN A 57 -1.52 7.54 -2.98
CA ASN A 57 -1.52 6.29 -3.75
C ASN A 57 -1.93 5.05 -2.93
N GLN A 58 -1.86 5.07 -1.59
CA GLN A 58 -2.39 3.98 -0.76
C GLN A 58 -3.93 3.86 -0.84
N PHE A 59 -4.64 4.88 -1.34
CA PHE A 59 -6.10 4.93 -1.39
C PHE A 59 -6.66 4.87 -2.82
N GLU A 60 -5.83 4.59 -3.82
CA GLU A 60 -6.26 4.39 -5.21
C GLU A 60 -6.47 2.88 -5.48
N TRP A 61 -5.56 2.25 -6.22
CA TRP A 61 -5.59 0.83 -6.55
C TRP A 61 -5.67 -0.13 -5.34
N PRO A 62 -5.00 0.14 -4.20
CA PRO A 62 -5.09 -0.73 -3.01
C PRO A 62 -6.49 -0.90 -2.40
N LEU A 63 -7.45 -0.03 -2.72
CA LEU A 63 -8.83 -0.24 -2.27
C LEU A 63 -9.44 -1.49 -2.91
N PHE A 64 -9.11 -1.77 -4.18
CA PHE A 64 -9.58 -2.98 -4.88
C PHE A 64 -8.99 -4.26 -4.28
N PHE A 65 -7.83 -4.20 -3.62
CA PHE A 65 -7.30 -5.29 -2.82
C PHE A 65 -8.21 -5.58 -1.60
N HIS A 66 -8.58 -4.54 -0.83
CA HIS A 66 -9.46 -4.71 0.33
C HIS A 66 -10.83 -5.27 -0.07
N VAL A 67 -11.42 -4.73 -1.15
CA VAL A 67 -12.68 -5.23 -1.69
C VAL A 67 -12.57 -6.70 -2.08
N ALA A 68 -11.53 -7.11 -2.82
CA ALA A 68 -11.33 -8.50 -3.20
C ALA A 68 -11.18 -9.41 -1.97
N CYS A 69 -10.39 -9.02 -0.97
CA CYS A 69 -10.21 -9.80 0.25
C CYS A 69 -11.52 -10.00 1.03
N VAL A 70 -12.33 -8.95 1.17
CA VAL A 70 -13.63 -9.05 1.85
C VAL A 70 -14.57 -10.00 1.10
N LEU A 71 -14.66 -9.88 -0.21
CA LEU A 71 -15.51 -10.75 -1.03
C LEU A 71 -15.03 -12.21 -1.01
N LEU A 72 -13.72 -12.44 -1.05
CA LEU A 72 -13.13 -13.78 -0.93
C LEU A 72 -13.37 -14.40 0.46
N LEU A 73 -13.32 -13.61 1.53
CA LEU A 73 -13.71 -14.04 2.88
C LEU A 73 -15.20 -14.44 2.91
N MET A 74 -16.08 -13.65 2.29
CA MET A 74 -17.52 -13.95 2.22
C MET A 74 -17.81 -15.21 1.40
N GLN A 75 -17.04 -15.47 0.33
CA GLN A 75 -17.13 -16.71 -0.45
C GLN A 75 -16.49 -17.92 0.25
N GLY A 76 -15.81 -17.74 1.38
CA GLY A 76 -15.02 -18.79 2.03
C GLY A 76 -13.78 -19.22 1.21
N THR A 77 -13.38 -18.45 0.20
CA THR A 77 -12.26 -18.79 -0.69
C THR A 77 -10.96 -18.21 -0.15
N THR A 78 -10.35 -18.89 0.81
CA THR A 78 -9.18 -18.41 1.55
C THR A 78 -7.98 -19.37 1.52
N GLY A 79 -7.76 -20.04 0.38
CA GLY A 79 -6.68 -21.01 0.21
C GLY A 79 -5.27 -20.40 0.14
N PRO A 80 -4.21 -21.24 0.14
CA PRO A 80 -2.81 -20.78 0.18
C PRO A 80 -2.44 -19.80 -0.94
N LEU A 81 -2.96 -20.00 -2.15
CA LEU A 81 -2.75 -19.09 -3.28
C LEU A 81 -3.24 -17.66 -2.98
N VAL A 82 -4.47 -17.54 -2.45
CA VAL A 82 -5.08 -16.24 -2.13
C VAL A 82 -4.29 -15.52 -1.05
N VAL A 83 -3.88 -16.26 -0.02
CA VAL A 83 -3.05 -15.72 1.07
C VAL A 83 -1.67 -15.27 0.55
N GLY A 84 -1.05 -16.07 -0.33
CA GLY A 84 0.21 -15.73 -0.97
C GLY A 84 0.11 -14.46 -1.82
N LEU A 85 -0.95 -14.31 -2.62
CA LEU A 85 -1.21 -13.11 -3.40
C LEU A 85 -1.44 -11.87 -2.53
N ALA A 86 -2.15 -12.03 -1.41
CA ALA A 86 -2.37 -10.94 -0.47
C ALA A 86 -1.07 -10.45 0.19
N TRP A 87 -0.19 -11.37 0.58
CA TRP A 87 1.14 -10.99 1.12
C TRP A 87 2.08 -10.44 0.05
N LEU A 88 2.02 -10.96 -1.18
CA LEU A 88 2.75 -10.41 -2.32
C LEU A 88 2.36 -8.94 -2.56
N PHE A 89 1.07 -8.63 -2.50
CA PHE A 89 0.57 -7.26 -2.56
C PHE A 89 1.15 -6.41 -1.42
N VAL A 90 1.06 -6.85 -0.16
CA VAL A 90 1.58 -6.07 0.98
C VAL A 90 3.09 -5.82 0.86
N ALA A 91 3.88 -6.83 0.51
CA ALA A 91 5.32 -6.69 0.31
C ALA A 91 5.63 -5.70 -0.84
N GLY A 92 4.87 -5.79 -1.93
CA GLY A 92 4.93 -4.85 -3.04
C GLY A 92 4.62 -3.41 -2.60
N ARG A 93 3.68 -3.19 -1.68
CA ARG A 93 3.33 -1.85 -1.17
C ARG A 93 4.43 -1.27 -0.30
N VAL A 94 5.05 -2.08 0.55
CA VAL A 94 6.21 -1.66 1.33
C VAL A 94 7.35 -1.26 0.39
N LEU A 95 7.70 -2.12 -0.57
CA LEU A 95 8.76 -1.84 -1.54
C LEU A 95 8.46 -0.60 -2.38
N HIS A 96 7.23 -0.44 -2.87
CA HIS A 96 6.81 0.73 -3.64
C HIS A 96 6.97 2.02 -2.84
N SER A 97 6.62 1.99 -1.55
CA SER A 97 6.71 3.15 -0.66
C SER A 97 8.16 3.55 -0.42
N LEU A 98 9.05 2.58 -0.18
CA LEU A 98 10.49 2.82 -0.06
C LEU A 98 11.07 3.43 -1.35
N VAL A 99 10.75 2.84 -2.50
CA VAL A 99 11.24 3.32 -3.81
C VAL A 99 10.73 4.71 -4.11
N GLN A 100 9.42 4.96 -3.97
CA GLN A 100 8.80 6.24 -4.34
C GLN A 100 9.27 7.40 -3.45
N ILE A 101 9.53 7.14 -2.16
CA ILE A 101 9.96 8.17 -1.22
C ILE A 101 11.46 8.45 -1.38
N PHE A 102 12.29 7.39 -1.38
CA PHE A 102 13.74 7.55 -1.24
C PHE A 102 14.52 7.50 -2.55
N ILE A 103 13.99 6.90 -3.62
CA ILE A 103 14.77 6.60 -4.84
C ILE A 103 14.24 7.44 -6.03
N PRO A 104 15.06 8.34 -6.61
CA PRO A 104 14.67 9.14 -7.78
C PRO A 104 14.77 8.34 -9.10
N ASN A 105 14.23 7.12 -9.15
CA ASN A 105 14.24 6.26 -10.34
C ASN A 105 12.82 5.93 -10.81
N LEU A 106 12.39 6.61 -11.89
CA LEU A 106 11.05 6.46 -12.45
C LEU A 106 10.77 5.04 -12.97
N ARG A 107 11.76 4.37 -13.57
CA ARG A 107 11.60 3.01 -14.12
C ARG A 107 11.38 1.99 -13.01
N LEU A 108 12.18 2.06 -11.95
CA LEU A 108 12.04 1.18 -10.79
C LEU A 108 10.67 1.36 -10.13
N ARG A 109 10.21 2.61 -9.99
CA ARG A 109 8.86 2.90 -9.46
C ARG A 109 7.76 2.24 -10.30
N GLY A 110 7.85 2.34 -11.63
CA GLY A 110 6.90 1.70 -12.54
C GLY A 110 6.88 0.18 -12.40
N LEU A 111 8.05 -0.46 -12.34
CA LEU A 111 8.15 -1.93 -12.20
C LEU A 111 7.52 -2.43 -10.89
N VAL A 112 7.80 -1.76 -9.77
CA VAL A 112 7.24 -2.15 -8.47
C VAL A 112 5.72 -1.89 -8.42
N PHE A 113 5.24 -0.83 -9.07
CA PHE A 113 3.81 -0.61 -9.23
C PHE A 113 3.14 -1.76 -10.00
N THR A 114 3.75 -2.23 -11.09
CA THR A 114 3.22 -3.36 -11.88
C THR A 114 3.08 -4.63 -11.06
N VAL A 115 4.02 -4.95 -10.17
CA VAL A 115 3.90 -6.12 -9.28
C VAL A 115 2.66 -6.02 -8.39
N ASN A 116 2.42 -4.85 -7.79
CA ASN A 116 1.22 -4.60 -7.00
C ASN A 116 -0.05 -4.71 -7.85
N PHE A 117 -0.02 -4.15 -9.06
CA PHE A 117 -1.14 -4.16 -9.98
C PHE A 117 -1.57 -5.59 -10.34
N LEU A 118 -0.60 -6.43 -10.72
CA LEU A 118 -0.83 -7.83 -11.07
C LEU A 118 -1.31 -8.68 -9.90
N ALA A 119 -0.83 -8.44 -8.68
CA ALA A 119 -1.28 -9.16 -7.49
C ALA A 119 -2.78 -8.93 -7.24
N VAL A 120 -3.27 -7.69 -7.38
CA VAL A 120 -4.69 -7.37 -7.24
C VAL A 120 -5.51 -7.99 -8.37
N LEU A 121 -5.05 -7.90 -9.63
CA LEU A 121 -5.73 -8.56 -10.75
C LEU A 121 -5.84 -10.07 -10.55
N ALA A 122 -4.80 -10.72 -10.02
CA ALA A 122 -4.83 -12.14 -9.72
C ALA A 122 -5.84 -12.49 -8.62
N LEU A 123 -5.96 -11.67 -7.57
CA LEU A 123 -7.00 -11.84 -6.55
C LEU A 123 -8.41 -11.73 -7.13
N TRP A 124 -8.63 -10.75 -8.02
CA TRP A 124 -9.90 -10.60 -8.73
C TRP A 124 -10.19 -11.75 -9.69
N ALA A 125 -9.18 -12.26 -10.39
CA ALA A 125 -9.33 -13.44 -11.23
C ALA A 125 -9.77 -14.67 -10.41
N VAL A 126 -9.18 -14.89 -9.23
CA VAL A 126 -9.60 -15.96 -8.32
C VAL A 126 -11.03 -15.74 -7.82
N LEU A 127 -11.39 -14.50 -7.47
CA LEU A 127 -12.74 -14.14 -7.00
C LEU A 127 -13.83 -14.39 -8.05
N VAL A 128 -13.54 -14.09 -9.32
CA VAL A 128 -14.53 -14.15 -10.42
C VAL A 128 -14.61 -15.55 -11.06
N ALA A 129 -13.53 -16.34 -11.00
CA ALA A 129 -13.48 -17.64 -11.67
C ALA A 129 -14.64 -18.61 -11.31
N PRO A 130 -15.10 -18.72 -10.04
CA PRO A 130 -16.25 -19.56 -9.71
C PRO A 130 -17.56 -19.04 -10.31
N VAL A 131 -17.76 -17.71 -10.35
CA VAL A 131 -18.99 -17.08 -10.87
C VAL A 131 -19.15 -17.35 -12.36
N VAL A 132 -18.06 -17.28 -13.12
CA VAL A 132 -18.08 -17.53 -14.56
C VAL A 132 -18.37 -19.00 -14.90
N ARG A 133 -17.97 -19.94 -14.04
CA ARG A 133 -18.21 -21.38 -14.27
C ARG A 133 -19.66 -21.83 -14.01
N LEU A 134 -20.47 -20.97 -13.39
CA LEU A 134 -21.87 -21.26 -13.08
C LEU A 134 -22.83 -20.83 -14.20
N HIS A 135 -22.31 -20.17 -15.25
CA HIS A 135 -23.02 -19.76 -16.46
C HIS A 135 -22.48 -20.52 -17.67
#